data_AF-A0A2E2EN07-F1
#
_entry.id   AF-A0A2E2EN07-F1
#
_cell.length_a   1.000
_cell.length_b   1.000
_cell.length_c   1.000
_cell.angle_alpha   90.00
_cell.angle_beta   90.00
_cell.angle_gamma   90.00
#
_symmetry.space_group_name_H-M   'P 1'
#
loop_
_entity.id
_entity.type
_entity.pdbx_description
1 polymer ?
#
loop_
_entity_poly.entity_id
_entity_poly.type
_entity_poly.pdbx_seq_one_letter_code
_entity_poly.pdbx_strand_id
1 'polypeptide(L)'
;MKTTRVIYLLNITLIIFNLILILTPFYALLFLMILGAFQILFTIIIGFHFKEMSPAIKTNYLIYIFLVASVLYTFFLVNKGFLDSGQQLITLCFVTSICLALHNLFITYKVQK
;
A
#
# COMPACT_ATOMS: atom_id res chain seq x y z
N MET A 1 8.12 -12.33 15.20
CA MET A 1 8.75 -11.08 15.68
C MET A 1 9.91 -10.56 14.81
N LYS A 2 10.95 -11.34 14.48
CA LYS A 2 12.04 -10.83 13.61
C LYS A 2 11.57 -10.42 12.20
N THR A 3 10.74 -11.25 11.56
CA THR A 3 10.25 -11.01 10.19
C THR A 3 9.35 -9.77 10.09
N THR A 4 8.41 -9.58 11.03
CA THR A 4 7.52 -8.42 11.07
C THR A 4 8.25 -7.10 11.32
N ARG A 5 9.34 -7.12 12.09
CA ARG A 5 10.22 -5.96 12.26
C ARG A 5 10.98 -5.59 10.98
N VAL A 6 11.44 -6.60 10.23
CA VAL A 6 12.09 -6.37 8.92
C VAL A 6 11.08 -5.78 7.92
N ILE A 7 9.86 -6.30 7.88
CA ILE A 7 8.79 -5.75 7.02
C ILE A 7 8.47 -4.30 7.38
N TYR A 8 8.38 -3.97 8.67
CA TYR A 8 8.17 -2.59 9.12
C TYR A 8 9.29 -1.65 8.63
N LEU A 9 10.56 -2.04 8.83
CA LEU A 9 11.71 -1.24 8.38
C LEU A 9 11.74 -1.08 6.86
N LEU A 10 11.47 -2.14 6.11
CA LEU A 10 11.39 -2.09 4.65
C LEU A 10 10.25 -1.18 4.19
N ASN A 11 9.07 -1.24 4.85
CA ASN A 11 7.93 -0.39 4.52
C ASN A 11 8.24 1.10 4.75
N ILE A 12 8.83 1.46 5.90
CA ILE A 12 9.33 2.82 6.14
C ILE A 12 10.30 3.27 5.07
N THR A 13 11.29 2.43 4.78
CA THR A 13 12.35 2.75 3.81
C THR A 13 11.74 3.02 2.44
N LEU A 14 10.82 2.17 1.97
CA LEU A 14 10.14 2.33 0.69
C LEU A 14 9.27 3.60 0.63
N ILE A 15 8.57 3.95 1.72
CA ILE A 15 7.77 5.19 1.80
C ILE A 15 8.69 6.41 1.71
N ILE A 16 9.79 6.43 2.46
CA ILE A 16 10.75 7.55 2.46
C ILE A 16 11.39 7.69 1.08
N PHE A 17 11.85 6.59 0.47
CA PHE A 17 12.39 6.63 -0.89
C PHE A 17 11.35 7.15 -1.89
N ASN A 18 10.09 6.73 -1.79
CA ASN A 18 9.04 7.26 -2.66
C ASN A 18 8.86 8.77 -2.48
N LEU A 19 8.77 9.27 -1.24
CA LEU A 19 8.62 10.70 -0.97
C LEU A 19 9.75 11.54 -1.55
N ILE A 20 11.00 11.06 -1.46
CA ILE A 20 12.16 11.73 -2.08
C ILE A 20 12.03 11.73 -3.60
N LEU A 21 11.66 10.59 -4.19
CA LEU A 21 11.62 10.42 -5.65
C LEU A 21 10.42 11.09 -6.32
N ILE A 22 9.37 11.38 -5.56
CA ILE A 22 8.24 12.21 -6.00
C ILE A 22 8.69 13.63 -6.38
N LEU A 23 9.77 14.14 -5.76
CA LEU A 23 10.35 15.44 -6.13
C LEU A 23 11.02 15.42 -7.51
N THR A 24 11.26 14.23 -8.08
CA THR A 24 11.78 14.04 -9.43
C THR A 24 10.68 13.58 -10.40
N PRO A 25 10.21 14.45 -11.33
CA PRO A 25 8.96 14.24 -12.07
C PRO A 25 8.93 12.98 -12.96
N PHE A 26 10.07 12.52 -13.48
CA PHE A 26 10.11 11.33 -14.35
C PHE A 26 10.10 10.00 -13.58
N TYR A 27 10.54 9.97 -12.33
CA TYR A 27 10.69 8.73 -11.57
C TYR A 27 9.51 8.44 -10.64
N ALA A 28 8.71 9.45 -10.29
CA ALA A 28 7.62 9.35 -9.34
C ALA A 28 6.65 8.18 -9.64
N LEU A 29 6.21 8.02 -10.90
CA LEU A 29 5.22 7.01 -11.28
C LEU A 29 5.77 5.58 -11.22
N LEU A 30 7.02 5.38 -11.68
CA LEU A 30 7.70 4.09 -11.67
C LEU A 30 7.89 3.58 -10.23
N PHE A 31 8.34 4.46 -9.33
CA PHE A 31 8.55 4.11 -7.93
C PHE A 31 7.24 3.90 -7.18
N LEU A 32 6.16 4.56 -7.57
CA LEU A 32 4.84 4.32 -6.99
C LEU A 32 4.34 2.89 -7.30
N MET A 33 4.56 2.41 -8.54
CA MET A 33 4.23 1.03 -8.91
C MET A 33 5.05 0.01 -8.10
N ILE A 34 6.34 0.27 -7.91
CA ILE A 34 7.21 -0.57 -7.08
C ILE A 34 6.69 -0.61 -5.63
N LEU A 35 6.35 0.55 -5.05
CA LEU A 35 5.77 0.64 -3.71
C LEU A 35 4.45 -0.16 -3.61
N GLY A 36 3.58 -0.06 -4.61
CA GLY A 36 2.35 -0.84 -4.68
C GLY A 36 2.60 -2.35 -4.67
N ALA A 37 3.57 -2.83 -5.45
CA ALA A 37 3.94 -4.25 -5.49
C ALA A 37 4.46 -4.75 -4.13
N PHE A 38 5.36 -3.99 -3.50
CA PHE A 38 5.86 -4.32 -2.16
C PHE A 38 4.75 -4.29 -1.10
N GLN A 39 3.79 -3.36 -1.19
CA GLN A 39 2.65 -3.31 -0.28
C GLN A 39 1.77 -4.57 -0.37
N ILE A 40 1.50 -5.05 -1.58
CA ILE A 40 0.76 -6.31 -1.77
C ILE A 40 1.54 -7.47 -1.15
N LEU A 41 2.86 -7.54 -1.41
CA LEU A 41 3.73 -8.57 -0.85
C LEU A 41 3.74 -8.55 0.68
N PHE A 42 3.93 -7.37 1.29
CA PHE A 42 3.92 -7.23 2.76
C PHE A 42 2.59 -7.62 3.36
N THR A 43 1.49 -7.25 2.72
CA THR A 43 0.14 -7.64 3.15
C THR A 43 -0.01 -9.15 3.18
N ILE A 44 0.41 -9.86 2.13
CA ILE A 44 0.40 -11.33 2.10
C ILE A 44 1.21 -11.91 3.25
N ILE A 45 2.42 -11.39 3.48
CA ILE A 45 3.31 -11.90 4.54
C ILE A 45 2.71 -11.66 5.93
N ILE A 46 2.15 -10.48 6.16
CA ILE A 46 1.45 -10.12 7.41
C ILE A 46 0.21 -11.01 7.60
N GLY A 47 -0.48 -11.37 6.53
CA GLY A 47 -1.62 -12.29 6.54
C GLY A 47 -1.32 -13.66 7.15
N PHE A 48 -0.08 -14.17 7.04
CA PHE A 48 0.30 -15.40 7.73
C PHE A 48 0.26 -15.29 9.25
N HIS A 49 0.40 -14.08 9.80
CA HIS A 49 0.29 -13.79 11.23
C HIS A 49 -1.13 -13.40 11.64
N PHE A 50 -2.13 -13.50 10.75
CA PHE A 50 -3.48 -12.99 11.02
C PHE A 50 -4.09 -13.59 12.30
N LYS A 51 -3.89 -14.88 12.59
CA LYS A 51 -4.43 -15.53 13.80
C LYS A 51 -3.92 -14.89 15.10
N GLU A 52 -2.66 -14.48 15.12
CA GLU A 52 -1.94 -13.93 16.26
C GLU A 52 -2.28 -12.45 16.54
N MET A 53 -2.95 -11.77 15.60
CA MET A 53 -3.30 -10.35 15.73
C MET A 53 -4.46 -10.11 16.71
N SER A 54 -4.42 -8.97 17.39
CA SER A 54 -5.54 -8.48 18.20
C SER A 54 -6.76 -8.15 17.32
N PRO A 55 -8.00 -8.20 17.87
CA PRO A 55 -9.21 -7.95 17.09
C PRO A 55 -9.22 -6.61 16.35
N ALA A 56 -8.72 -5.55 17.01
CA ALA A 56 -8.63 -4.22 16.40
C ALA A 56 -7.68 -4.20 15.19
N ILE A 57 -6.54 -4.90 15.26
CA ILE A 57 -5.58 -4.96 14.15
C ILE A 57 -6.15 -5.80 13.01
N LYS A 58 -6.85 -6.91 13.31
CA LYS A 58 -7.54 -7.72 12.30
C LYS A 58 -8.53 -6.90 11.49
N THR A 59 -9.35 -6.07 12.15
CA THR A 59 -10.29 -5.17 11.46
C THR A 59 -9.57 -4.19 10.55
N ASN A 60 -8.50 -3.54 11.03
CA ASN A 60 -7.71 -2.62 10.20
C ASN A 60 -7.06 -3.33 9.00
N TYR A 61 -6.57 -4.54 9.18
CA TYR A 61 -6.02 -5.36 8.10
C TYR A 61 -7.08 -5.72 7.05
N LEU A 62 -8.29 -6.09 7.46
CA LEU A 62 -9.39 -6.36 6.52
C LEU A 62 -9.84 -5.10 5.77
N ILE A 63 -9.95 -3.96 6.47
CA ILE A 63 -10.23 -2.66 5.84
C ILE A 63 -9.15 -2.33 4.80
N TYR A 64 -7.89 -2.53 5.16
CA TYR A 64 -6.76 -2.32 4.26
C TYR A 64 -6.87 -3.20 3.00
N ILE A 65 -7.12 -4.51 3.14
CA ILE A 65 -7.32 -5.42 1.99
C ILE A 65 -8.46 -4.93 1.11
N PHE A 66 -9.58 -4.55 1.71
CA PHE A 66 -10.75 -4.07 0.98
C PHE A 66 -10.43 -2.82 0.16
N LEU A 67 -9.69 -1.86 0.75
CA LEU A 67 -9.25 -0.65 0.06
C LEU A 67 -8.28 -0.97 -1.09
N VAL A 68 -7.31 -1.86 -0.89
CA VAL A 68 -6.40 -2.29 -1.96
C VAL A 68 -7.17 -2.95 -3.11
N ALA A 69 -8.09 -3.86 -2.80
CA ALA A 69 -8.94 -4.52 -3.80
C ALA A 69 -9.81 -3.51 -4.58
N SER A 70 -10.36 -2.51 -3.88
CA SER A 70 -11.14 -1.44 -4.51
C SER A 70 -10.30 -0.62 -5.49
N VAL A 71 -9.09 -0.23 -5.10
CA VAL A 71 -8.17 0.51 -5.98
C VAL A 71 -7.80 -0.32 -7.21
N LEU A 72 -7.44 -1.59 -7.05
CA LEU A 72 -7.14 -2.49 -8.18
C LEU A 72 -8.33 -2.67 -9.11
N TYR A 73 -9.54 -2.78 -8.57
CA TYR A 73 -10.76 -2.88 -9.36
C TYR A 73 -11.05 -1.59 -10.15
N THR A 74 -10.86 -0.42 -9.54
CA THR A 74 -10.96 0.86 -10.25
C THR A 74 -9.97 0.96 -11.40
N PHE A 75 -8.71 0.55 -11.19
CA PHE A 75 -7.71 0.47 -12.26
C PHE A 75 -8.15 -0.45 -13.40
N PHE A 76 -8.70 -1.62 -13.08
CA PHE A 76 -9.20 -2.56 -14.07
C PHE A 76 -10.33 -1.97 -14.92
N LEU A 77 -11.29 -1.28 -14.30
CA LEU A 77 -12.39 -0.62 -15.01
C LEU A 77 -11.92 0.52 -15.93
N VAL A 78 -10.92 1.30 -15.49
CA VAL A 78 -10.32 2.37 -16.28
C VAL A 78 -9.62 1.80 -17.51
N ASN A 79 -8.83 0.75 -17.34
CA ASN A 79 -8.12 0.11 -18.45
C ASN A 79 -9.08 -0.49 -19.50
N LYS A 80 -10.30 -0.83 -19.09
CA LYS A 80 -11.38 -1.28 -19.99
C LYS A 80 -12.13 -0.14 -20.69
N GLY A 81 -11.75 1.12 -20.45
CA GLY A 81 -12.37 2.30 -21.06
C GLY A 81 -13.72 2.68 -20.46
N PHE A 82 -14.10 2.12 -19.30
CA PHE A 82 -15.36 2.48 -18.63
C PHE A 82 -15.32 3.82 -17.88
N LEU A 83 -14.12 4.35 -17.63
CA LEU A 83 -13.90 5.59 -16.88
C LEU A 83 -12.92 6.50 -17.64
N ASP A 84 -13.46 7.54 -18.29
CA ASP A 84 -12.67 8.51 -19.05
C ASP A 84 -12.23 9.68 -18.14
N SER A 85 -11.11 9.48 -17.43
CA SER A 85 -10.72 10.38 -16.31
C SER A 85 -9.21 10.56 -16.15
N GLY A 86 -8.47 10.46 -17.26
CA GLY A 86 -7.00 10.44 -17.37
C GLY A 86 -6.21 11.05 -16.20
N GLN A 87 -6.09 12.38 -16.12
CA GLN A 87 -5.23 13.04 -15.12
C GLN A 87 -5.79 13.01 -13.68
N GLN A 88 -7.11 13.14 -13.51
CA GLN A 88 -7.75 13.18 -12.19
C GLN A 88 -7.63 11.82 -11.50
N LEU A 89 -7.79 10.74 -12.27
CA LEU A 89 -7.66 9.38 -11.77
C LEU A 89 -6.22 9.05 -11.40
N ILE A 90 -5.23 9.46 -12.20
CA ILE A 90 -3.81 9.29 -11.86
C ILE A 90 -3.48 9.98 -10.53
N THR A 91 -3.97 11.20 -10.34
CA THR A 91 -3.79 11.96 -9.10
C THR A 91 -4.46 11.26 -7.91
N LEU A 92 -5.69 10.78 -8.09
CA LEU A 92 -6.42 10.05 -7.05
C LEU A 92 -5.71 8.73 -6.68
N CYS A 93 -5.21 7.99 -7.67
CA CYS A 93 -4.45 6.76 -7.47
C CYS A 93 -3.15 7.01 -6.70
N PHE A 94 -2.50 8.14 -6.97
CA PHE A 94 -1.28 8.55 -6.29
C PHE A 94 -1.53 8.83 -4.80
N VAL A 95 -2.52 9.67 -4.50
CA VAL A 95 -2.91 10.02 -3.12
C VAL A 95 -3.36 8.77 -2.35
N THR A 96 -4.21 7.94 -2.96
CA THR A 96 -4.71 6.71 -2.33
C THR A 96 -3.58 5.70 -2.08
N SER A 97 -2.59 5.57 -2.98
CA SER A 97 -1.44 4.68 -2.79
C SER A 97 -0.56 5.10 -1.61
N ILE A 98 -0.37 6.41 -1.40
CA ILE A 98 0.36 6.94 -0.23
C ILE A 98 -0.42 6.67 1.06
N CYS A 99 -1.73 6.96 1.07
CA CYS A 99 -2.59 6.66 2.21
C CYS A 99 -2.58 5.17 2.57
N LEU A 100 -2.63 4.29 1.56
CA LEU A 100 -2.49 2.84 1.75
C LEU A 100 -1.12 2.47 2.30
N ALA A 101 -0.04 3.11 1.84
CA ALA A 101 1.31 2.88 2.37
C ALA A 101 1.38 3.16 3.86
N LEU A 102 0.85 4.31 4.29
CA LEU A 102 0.81 4.72 5.68
C LEU A 102 -0.08 3.80 6.53
N HIS A 103 -1.20 3.33 5.98
CA HIS A 103 -2.07 2.39 6.67
C HIS A 103 -1.40 1.02 6.85
N ASN A 104 -0.73 0.51 5.81
CA ASN A 104 0.09 -0.71 5.91
C ASN A 104 1.22 -0.54 6.94
N LEU A 105 1.84 0.65 6.97
CA LEU A 105 2.86 0.98 7.96
C LEU A 105 2.32 0.95 9.40
N PHE A 106 1.11 1.47 9.63
CA PHE A 106 0.45 1.39 10.94
C PHE A 106 0.21 -0.07 11.37
N ILE A 107 -0.30 -0.91 10.46
CA ILE A 107 -0.55 -2.32 10.73
C ILE A 107 0.76 -3.04 11.06
N THR A 108 1.79 -2.88 10.22
CA THR A 108 3.12 -3.49 10.45
C THR A 108 3.74 -3.04 11.77
N TYR A 109 3.61 -1.76 12.13
CA TYR A 109 4.06 -1.24 13.43
C TYR A 109 3.36 -1.90 14.62
N LYS A 110 2.05 -2.14 14.50
CA LYS A 110 1.26 -2.77 15.57
C LYS A 110 1.48 -4.27 15.68
N VAL A 111 1.82 -4.95 14.60
CA VAL A 111 2.09 -6.40 14.56
C VAL A 111 3.52 -6.74 14.99
N GLN A 112 4.49 -5.82 14.83
CA GLN A 112 5.87 -6.06 15.31
C GLN A 112 6.04 -5.90 16.84
N LYS A 113 5.11 -5.19 17.50
CA LYS A 113 5.15 -4.87 18.93
C LYS A 113 4.54 -6.00 19.74
#